data_AF-A0A0M6Y8U6-F1
#
_entry.id   AF-A0A0M6Y8U6-F1
#
_cell.length_a   1.000
_cell.length_b   1.000
_cell.length_c   1.000
_cell.angle_alpha   90.00
_cell.angle_beta   90.00
_cell.angle_gamma   90.00
#
_symmetry.space_group_name_H-M   'P 1'
#
loop_
_entity.id
_entity.type
_entity.pdbx_description
1 polymer ?
#
loop_
_entity_poly.entity_id
_entity_poly.type
_entity_poly.pdbx_seq_one_letter_code
_entity_poly.pdbx_strand_id
1 'polypeptide(L)'
;MTHIQTNDEKRVCFDFEIDFSNGGGIQGQGFRLDIPGETISDDELADYIVRDMRLLMVGEVRILNKTIITEAHKRQAAAESRTETRP
;
A
#
# COMPACT_ATOMS: atom_id res chain seq x y z
N MET A 1 -2.67 -3.35 30.41
CA MET A 1 -3.17 -4.15 29.27
C MET A 1 -2.69 -3.47 28.00
N THR A 2 -1.56 -3.92 27.48
CA THR A 2 -1.00 -3.39 26.24
C THR A 2 -1.72 -4.09 25.10
N HIS A 3 -2.61 -3.39 24.40
CA HIS A 3 -3.21 -3.91 23.18
C HIS A 3 -2.11 -3.98 22.11
N ILE A 4 -1.52 -5.16 21.92
CA ILE A 4 -0.79 -5.50 20.71
C ILE A 4 -1.84 -5.70 19.61
N GLN A 5 -2.11 -4.63 18.87
CA GLN A 5 -2.92 -4.71 17.66
C GLN A 5 -2.07 -5.41 16.60
N THR A 6 -2.32 -6.71 16.40
CA THR A 6 -1.82 -7.44 15.24
C THR A 6 -2.49 -6.82 14.02
N ASN A 7 -1.79 -5.88 13.39
CA ASN A 7 -2.22 -5.32 12.13
C ASN A 7 -2.22 -6.48 11.13
N ASP A 8 -3.39 -7.01 10.79
CA ASP A 8 -3.54 -7.91 9.65
C ASP A 8 -2.92 -7.14 8.47
N GLU A 9 -1.81 -7.63 7.92
CA GLU A 9 -1.02 -6.93 6.91
C GLU A 9 -1.83 -6.89 5.61
N LYS A 10 -2.72 -5.90 5.51
CA LYS A 10 -3.63 -5.72 4.37
C LYS A 10 -3.02 -4.79 3.35
N ARG A 11 -3.28 -5.12 2.10
CA ARG A 11 -2.91 -4.30 0.95
C ARG A 11 -4.15 -3.95 0.17
N VAL A 12 -4.09 -2.80 -0.48
CA VAL A 12 -5.05 -2.46 -1.53
C VAL A 12 -4.36 -2.55 -2.88
N CYS A 13 -5.00 -3.26 -3.80
CA CYS A 13 -4.61 -3.37 -5.20
C CYS A 13 -5.58 -2.52 -6.03
N PHE A 14 -5.07 -1.62 -6.87
CA PHE A 14 -5.90 -0.70 -7.64
C PHE A 14 -5.17 -0.19 -8.88
N ASP A 15 -5.95 0.32 -9.82
CA ASP A 15 -5.48 1.09 -10.96
C ASP A 15 -5.74 2.57 -10.68
N PHE A 16 -4.99 3.46 -11.31
CA PHE A 16 -5.24 4.89 -11.19
C PHE A 16 -4.99 5.63 -12.49
N GLU A 17 -5.70 6.75 -12.65
CA GLU A 17 -5.44 7.76 -13.66
C GLU A 17 -5.30 9.12 -12.97
N ILE A 18 -4.33 9.90 -13.40
CA ILE A 18 -4.11 11.27 -12.94
C ILE A 18 -4.03 12.19 -14.15
N ASP A 19 -4.92 13.16 -14.19
CA ASP A 19 -4.87 14.27 -15.14
C ASP A 19 -4.19 15.47 -14.48
N PHE A 20 -3.26 16.11 -15.18
CA PHE A 20 -2.63 17.33 -14.70
C PHE A 20 -3.31 18.58 -15.27
N SER A 21 -3.44 19.61 -14.44
CA SER A 21 -4.06 20.87 -14.85
C SER A 21 -3.22 21.64 -15.89
N ASN A 22 -1.95 21.27 -16.07
CA ASN A 22 -1.07 21.81 -17.11
C ASN A 22 -1.02 20.96 -18.39
N GLY A 23 -1.86 19.93 -18.47
CA GLY A 23 -1.98 19.02 -19.61
C GLY A 23 -1.13 17.76 -19.47
N GLY A 24 -1.61 16.68 -20.08
CA GLY A 24 -1.04 15.35 -19.92
C GLY A 24 -1.53 14.63 -18.65
N GLY A 25 -1.02 13.44 -18.42
CA GLY A 25 -1.42 12.60 -17.29
C GLY A 25 -0.54 11.37 -17.12
N ILE A 26 -0.80 10.62 -16.05
CA ILE A 26 -0.12 9.35 -15.73
C ILE A 26 -1.19 8.31 -15.41
N GLN A 27 -0.96 7.08 -15.86
CA GLN A 27 -1.77 5.93 -15.48
C GLN A 27 -0.90 4.86 -14.82
N GLY A 28 -1.48 4.13 -13.87
CA GLY A 28 -0.87 2.97 -13.23
C GLY A 28 -1.87 1.82 -13.14
N GLN A 29 -1.37 0.58 -13.28
CA GLN A 29 -2.18 -0.63 -13.26
C GLN A 29 -1.64 -1.64 -12.24
N GLY A 30 -2.53 -2.31 -11.51
CA GLY A 30 -2.22 -3.33 -10.52
C GLY A 30 -1.33 -2.83 -9.38
N PHE A 31 -1.43 -1.54 -9.05
CA PHE A 31 -0.62 -0.90 -8.03
C PHE A 31 -1.02 -1.41 -6.65
N ARG A 32 -0.04 -1.67 -5.77
CA ARG A 32 -0.28 -2.21 -4.43
C ARG A 32 0.29 -1.31 -3.35
N LEU A 33 -0.50 -1.05 -2.32
CA LEU A 33 -0.11 -0.23 -1.17
C LEU A 33 -0.55 -0.91 0.13
N ASP A 34 0.35 -0.95 1.12
CA ASP A 34 0.06 -1.44 2.47
C ASP A 34 -0.87 -0.44 3.18
N ILE A 35 -1.96 -0.94 3.78
CA ILE A 35 -2.90 -0.10 4.53
C ILE A 35 -2.91 -0.49 6.02
N PRO A 36 -2.94 0.48 6.95
CA PRO A 36 -2.88 0.19 8.38
C PRO A 36 -4.21 -0.31 8.97
N GLY A 37 -5.20 -0.65 8.15
CA GLY A 37 -6.51 -1.08 8.59
C GLY A 37 -7.25 -1.88 7.53
N GLU A 38 -8.54 -2.12 7.78
CA GLU A 38 -9.37 -3.03 6.99
C GLU A 38 -9.81 -2.44 5.65
N THR A 39 -9.89 -1.11 5.58
CA THR A 39 -10.38 -0.34 4.44
C THR A 39 -9.64 0.98 4.31
N ILE A 40 -9.71 1.56 3.13
CA ILE A 40 -9.23 2.91 2.83
C ILE A 40 -10.20 3.52 1.82
N SER A 41 -10.41 4.84 1.85
CA SER A 41 -11.23 5.52 0.83
C SER A 41 -10.46 5.75 -0.48
N ASP A 42 -11.14 6.20 -1.53
CA ASP A 42 -10.47 6.55 -2.80
C ASP A 42 -9.74 7.89 -2.68
N ASP A 43 -10.33 8.85 -1.95
CA ASP A 43 -9.71 10.15 -1.66
C ASP A 43 -8.40 9.99 -0.88
N GLU A 44 -8.39 9.15 0.16
CA GLU A 44 -7.15 8.86 0.90
C GLU A 44 -6.08 8.20 0.02
N LEU A 45 -6.49 7.31 -0.91
CA LEU A 45 -5.54 6.71 -1.85
C LEU A 45 -4.98 7.72 -2.84
N ALA A 46 -5.84 8.59 -3.38
CA ALA A 46 -5.43 9.67 -4.26
C ALA A 46 -4.39 10.57 -3.55
N ASP A 47 -4.68 10.98 -2.32
CA ASP A 47 -3.77 11.79 -1.51
C ASP A 47 -2.42 11.09 -1.27
N TYR A 48 -2.43 9.78 -0.99
CA TYR A 48 -1.19 9.01 -0.83
C TYR A 48 -0.34 8.99 -2.10
N ILE A 49 -0.95 8.72 -3.25
CA ILE A 49 -0.24 8.65 -4.54
C ILE A 49 0.38 10.01 -4.86
N VAL A 50 -0.40 11.08 -4.78
CA VAL A 50 0.05 12.44 -5.09
C VAL A 50 1.19 12.86 -4.17
N ARG A 51 1.07 12.58 -2.87
CA ARG A 51 2.09 12.94 -1.88
C ARG A 51 3.38 12.13 -2.05
N ASP A 52 3.28 10.81 -2.20
CA ASP A 52 4.43 9.92 -2.25
C ASP A 52 5.24 10.07 -3.54
N MET A 53 4.54 10.17 -4.68
CA MET A 53 5.15 10.43 -5.99
C MET A 53 5.53 11.91 -6.19
N ARG A 54 5.19 12.79 -5.24
CA ARG A 54 5.49 14.24 -5.26
C ARG A 54 4.99 14.93 -6.53
N LEU A 55 3.78 14.59 -6.94
CA LEU A 55 3.19 15.12 -8.16
C LEU A 55 2.73 16.57 -7.94
N LEU A 56 2.97 17.42 -8.94
CA LEU A 56 2.56 18.82 -8.94
C LEU A 56 1.44 19.03 -9.97
N MET A 57 0.61 20.05 -9.73
CA MET A 57 -0.46 20.46 -10.66
C MET A 57 -1.46 19.33 -10.98
N VAL A 58 -1.75 18.48 -9.99
CA VAL A 58 -2.79 17.46 -10.10
C VAL A 58 -4.14 18.13 -10.27
N GLY A 59 -4.88 17.76 -11.30
CA GLY A 59 -6.24 18.21 -11.56
C GLY A 59 -7.26 17.22 -11.02
N GLU A 60 -7.29 16.02 -11.58
CA GLU A 60 -8.22 14.95 -11.20
C GLU A 60 -7.46 13.65 -10.97
N VAL A 61 -7.89 12.89 -9.97
CA VAL A 61 -7.39 11.54 -9.68
C VAL A 61 -8.58 10.59 -9.71
N ARG A 62 -8.49 9.52 -10.50
CA ARG A 62 -9.49 8.46 -10.56
C ARG A 62 -8.87 7.16 -10.08
N ILE A 63 -9.51 6.54 -9.09
CA ILE A 63 -9.16 5.21 -8.61
C ILE A 63 -10.08 4.19 -9.28
N LEU A 64 -9.50 3.13 -9.82
CA LEU A 64 -10.20 2.12 -10.62
C LEU A 64 -9.81 0.72 -10.12
N ASN A 65 -10.68 -0.26 -10.36
CA ASN A 65 -10.43 -1.69 -10.08
C ASN A 65 -9.91 -1.99 -8.66
N LYS A 66 -10.29 -1.16 -7.69
CA LYS A 66 -9.81 -1.23 -6.30
C LYS A 66 -10.32 -2.48 -5.59
N THR A 67 -9.39 -3.22 -5.02
CA THR A 67 -9.65 -4.44 -4.25
C THR A 67 -8.72 -4.50 -3.04
N ILE A 68 -9.26 -4.87 -1.87
CA ILE A 68 -8.44 -5.14 -0.69
C ILE A 68 -8.05 -6.60 -0.70
N ILE A 69 -6.76 -6.87 -0.54
CA ILE A 69 -6.19 -8.21 -0.51
C ILE A 69 -5.48 -8.43 0.82
N THR A 70 -5.62 -9.64 1.35
CA THR A 70 -4.83 -10.11 2.48
C THR A 70 -3.69 -10.96 1.93
N GLU A 71 -2.47 -10.43 1.94
CA GLU A 71 -1.28 -11.19 1.57
C GLU A 71 -0.49 -11.49 2.85
N ALA A 72 -0.34 -12.77 3.20
CA ALA A 72 0.59 -13.13 4.27
C ALA A 72 2.01 -12.72 3.84
N HIS A 73 2.62 -11.72 4.49
CA HIS A 73 4.01 -11.39 4.20
C HIS A 73 4.83 -12.65 4.46
N LYS A 74 5.63 -13.02 3.46
CA LYS A 74 6.60 -14.10 3.55
C LYS A 74 7.74 -13.67 4.49
N ARG A 75 7.46 -13.51 5.79
CA ARG A 75 8.50 -13.60 6.81
C ARG A 75 8.95 -15.05 6.78
N GLN A 76 10.02 -15.32 6.03
CA GLN A 76 10.87 -16.44 6.39
C GLN A 76 11.20 -16.24 7.87
N ALA A 77 10.76 -17.18 8.71
CA ALA A 77 11.23 -17.27 10.07
C ALA A 77 12.75 -17.53 10.03
N ALA A 78 13.53 -16.46 9.90
CA ALA A 78 14.97 -16.48 10.08
C ALA A 78 15.29 -16.33 11.56
N ALA A 79 14.72 -17.23 12.36
CA ALA A 79 15.06 -17.58 13.73
C ALA A 79 14.25 -18.88 13.94
N GLU A 80 14.82 -20.05 14.16
CA GLU A 80 15.79 -20.38 15.20
C GLU A 80 16.59 -21.63 14.78
N SER A 81 17.89 -21.47 14.55
CA SER A 81 18.86 -22.56 14.72
C SER A 81 20.13 -22.01 15.35
N ARG A 82 19.95 -21.44 16.55
CA ARG A 82 21.06 -21.30 17.49
C ARG A 82 20.88 -22.37 18.57
N THR A 83 21.06 -23.64 18.17
CA THR A 83 21.23 -24.72 19.13
C THR A 83 22.72 -24.91 19.35
N GLU A 84 23.15 -24.38 20.49
CA GLU A 84 24.20 -24.82 21.39
C GLU A 84 25.35 -25.74 20.94
N THR A 85 26.53 -25.27 21.38
CA THR A 85 27.61 -26.02 22.05
C THR A 85 28.47 -26.94 21.20
N ARG A 86 29.72 -26.50 20.98
CA ARG A 86 30.84 -27.40 20.69
C ARG A 86 31.92 -27.25 21.76
N PRO A 87 32.58 -28.37 22.13
CA PRO A 87 33.42 -28.53 23.32
C PRO A 87 34.74 -27.76 23.25
#